data_AF-A0A060BX94-F1
#
_entry.id   AF-A0A060BX94-F1
#
_cell.length_a   1.000
_cell.length_b   1.000
_cell.length_c   1.000
_cell.angle_alpha   90.00
_cell.angle_beta   90.00
_cell.angle_gamma   90.00
#
_symmetry.space_group_name_H-M   'P 1'
#
loop_
_entity.id
_entity.type
_entity.pdbx_description
1 polymer ?
#
loop_
_entity_poly.entity_id
_entity_poly.type
_entity_poly.pdbx_seq_one_letter_code
_entity_poly.pdbx_strand_id
1 'polypeptide(L)' 'MPEVAGNAAVLIDPSSITELHNAITAVLFDNKIRLELESNAYIRSKEYSWSLTSQKTLAVYNMIYSK' A
#
# COMPACT_ATOMS: atom_id res chain seq x y z
N MET A 1 3.63 7.06 5.75
CA MET A 1 2.49 6.15 5.52
C MET A 1 2.99 4.76 5.05
N PRO A 2 3.94 4.11 5.76
CA PRO A 2 4.45 2.78 5.40
C PRO A 2 3.40 1.67 5.52
N GLU A 3 2.39 1.86 6.37
CA GLU A 3 1.34 0.87 6.66
C GLU A 3 0.53 0.52 5.42
N VAL A 4 0.27 1.50 4.55
CA VAL A 4 -0.43 1.30 3.28
C VAL A 4 0.53 0.77 2.22
N ALA A 5 1.70 1.41 2.11
CA ALA A 5 2.69 1.12 1.08
C ALA A 5 3.24 -0.31 1.14
N GLY A 6 3.58 -0.83 2.33
CA GLY A 6 4.28 -2.11 2.46
C GLY A 6 5.50 -2.18 1.52
N ASN A 7 5.62 -3.28 0.76
CA ASN A 7 6.65 -3.46 -0.26
C ASN A 7 6.20 -3.06 -1.68
N ALA A 8 5.10 -2.34 -1.80
CA ALA A 8 4.47 -1.96 -3.07
C ALA A 8 4.80 -0.52 -3.52
N ALA A 9 5.60 0.23 -2.76
CA ALA A 9 6.01 1.58 -3.11
C ALA A 9 7.44 1.85 -2.64
N VAL A 10 8.09 2.83 -3.28
CA VAL A 10 9.35 3.39 -2.81
C VAL A 10 9.05 4.40 -1.69
N LEU A 11 9.58 4.14 -0.50
CA LEU A 11 9.53 5.10 0.60
C LEU A 11 10.71 6.05 0.53
N ILE A 12 10.44 7.33 0.71
CA ILE A 12 11.44 8.41 0.72
C ILE A 12 11.24 9.29 1.95
N ASP A 13 12.28 10.01 2.34
CA ASP A 13 12.12 11.20 3.18
C ASP A 13 11.42 12.32 2.37
N PRO A 14 10.22 12.78 2.78
CA PRO A 14 9.51 13.84 2.08
C PRO A 14 10.25 15.19 2.07
N SER A 15 11.23 15.37 2.95
CA SER A 15 12.06 16.59 3.02
C SER A 15 13.27 16.52 2.08
N SER A 16 13.56 15.35 1.50
CA SER A 16 14.73 15.10 0.65
C SER A 16 14.38 15.21 -0.83
N ILE A 17 14.73 16.35 -1.44
CA ILE A 17 14.55 16.58 -2.88
C ILE A 17 15.34 15.54 -3.70
N THR A 18 16.52 15.16 -3.23
CA THR A 18 17.38 14.17 -3.90
C THR A 18 16.74 12.79 -3.93
N GLU A 19 16.15 12.33 -2.82
CA GLU A 19 15.46 11.04 -2.78
C GLU A 19 14.21 11.05 -3.66
N LEU A 20 13.44 12.14 -3.64
CA LEU A 20 12.27 12.29 -4.51
C LEU A 20 12.68 12.20 -6.00
N HIS A 21 13.71 12.95 -6.40
CA HIS A 21 14.25 12.89 -7.77
C HIS A 21 14.64 11.46 -8.14
N ASN A 22 15.47 10.82 -7.33
CA ASN A 22 15.98 9.49 -7.62
C ASN A 22 14.88 8.43 -7.67
N ALA A 23 13.90 8.50 -6.77
CA ALA A 23 12.76 7.58 -6.75
C ALA A 23 11.89 7.72 -8.00
N ILE A 24 11.60 8.96 -8.42
CA ILE A 24 10.85 9.23 -9.66
C ILE A 24 11.64 8.71 -10.87
N THR A 25 12.93 9.00 -10.96
CA THR A 25 13.81 8.52 -12.05
C THR A 25 13.84 6.99 -12.11
N ALA A 26 13.99 6.32 -10.97
CA ALA A 26 14.00 4.87 -10.88
C ALA A 26 12.68 4.27 -11.41
N VAL A 27 11.53 4.77 -10.95
CA VAL A 27 10.21 4.28 -11.41
C VAL A 27 9.99 4.55 -12.90
N LEU A 28 10.47 5.67 -13.43
CA LEU A 28 10.28 6.05 -14.83
C LEU A 28 11.19 5.31 -15.80
N PHE A 29 12.42 5.00 -15.42
CA PHE A 29 13.44 4.52 -16.35
C PHE A 29 13.99 3.11 -16.04
N ASP A 30 13.85 2.62 -14.81
CA ASP A 30 14.19 1.23 -14.47
C ASP A 30 12.95 0.34 -14.57
N ASN A 31 12.87 -0.41 -15.68
CA ASN A 31 11.75 -1.33 -15.90
C ASN A 31 11.68 -2.46 -14.88
N LYS A 32 12.80 -2.89 -14.30
CA LYS A 32 12.79 -3.95 -13.29
C LYS A 32 12.09 -3.46 -12.02
N ILE A 33 12.47 -2.27 -11.55
CA ILE A 33 11.84 -1.64 -10.38
C ILE A 33 10.35 -1.42 -10.64
N ARG A 34 9.98 -0.91 -11.82
CA ARG A 34 8.57 -0.66 -12.16
C ARG A 34 7.73 -1.94 -12.11
N LEU A 35 8.17 -3.02 -12.76
CA LEU A 35 7.44 -4.28 -12.81
C LEU A 35 7.32 -4.95 -11.44
N GLU A 36 8.35 -4.83 -10.60
CA GLU A 36 8.30 -5.32 -9.22
C GLU A 36 7.26 -4.57 -8.39
N LEU A 37 7.25 -3.23 -8.47
CA LEU A 37 6.29 -2.39 -7.77
C LEU A 37 4.86 -2.64 -8.25
N GLU A 38 4.64 -2.79 -9.56
CA GLU A 38 3.32 -3.12 -10.14
C GLU A 38 2.77 -4.45 -9.59
N SER A 39 3.59 -5.50 -9.60
CA SER A 39 3.21 -6.81 -9.08
C SER A 39 2.88 -6.74 -7.58
N ASN A 40 3.75 -6.11 -6.79
CA ASN A 40 3.57 -5.98 -5.35
C ASN A 40 2.34 -5.12 -5.01
N ALA A 41 2.11 -4.03 -5.75
CA ALA A 41 0.93 -3.17 -5.58
C ALA A 41 -0.36 -3.91 -5.91
N TYR A 42 -0.37 -4.70 -6.98
CA TYR A 42 -1.53 -5.51 -7.31
C TYR A 42 -1.86 -6.51 -6.19
N ILE A 43 -0.85 -7.21 -5.65
CA ILE A 43 -1.05 -8.14 -4.52
C ILE A 43 -1.55 -7.39 -3.28
N ARG A 44 -0.89 -6.28 -2.90
CA ARG A 44 -1.23 -5.47 -1.73
C ARG A 44 -2.64 -4.90 -1.80
N SER A 45 -3.08 -4.47 -2.97
CA SER A 45 -4.42 -3.89 -3.17
C SER A 45 -5.54 -4.85 -2.78
N LYS A 46 -5.34 -6.16 -2.95
CA LYS A 46 -6.35 -7.19 -2.63
C LYS A 46 -6.64 -7.31 -1.14
N GLU A 47 -5.74 -6.85 -0.28
CA GLU A 47 -5.96 -6.81 1.16
C GLU A 47 -6.96 -5.73 1.59
N TYR A 48 -7.26 -4.78 0.71
CA TYR A 48 -8.15 -3.66 0.97
C TYR A 48 -9.39 -3.78 0.08
N SER A 49 -10.51 -4.17 0.67
CA SER A 49 -11.80 -4.17 -0.02
C SER A 49 -12.92 -3.71 0.90
N TRP A 50 -13.96 -3.12 0.30
CA TRP A 50 -15.17 -2.75 1.03
C TRP A 50 -15.88 -3.97 1.64
N SER A 51 -15.83 -5.12 0.96
CA SER A 51 -16.37 -6.37 1.50
C SER A 51 -15.65 -6.82 2.76
N LEU A 52 -14.31 -6.79 2.77
CA LEU A 52 -13.53 -7.12 3.97
C LEU A 52 -13.79 -6.12 5.10
N THR A 53 -13.89 -4.83 4.75
CA THR A 53 -14.17 -3.77 5.71
C THR A 53 -15.54 -3.97 6.37
N SER A 54 -16.60 -4.16 5.59
CA SER A 54 -17.95 -4.36 6.11
C SER A 54 -18.07 -5.62 6.98
N GLN A 55 -17.45 -6.72 6.57
CA GLN A 55 -17.40 -7.96 7.34
C GLN A 55 -16.71 -7.76 8.70
N LYS A 56 -15.52 -7.14 8.71
CA LYS A 56 -14.77 -6.86 9.95
C LYS A 56 -15.52 -5.90 10.87
N THR A 57 -16.14 -4.86 10.32
CA THR A 57 -16.95 -3.90 11.10
C THR A 57 -18.17 -4.60 11.72
N LEU A 58 -18.91 -5.40 10.95
CA LEU A 58 -20.08 -6.11 11.44
C LEU A 58 -19.72 -7.13 12.53
N ALA A 59 -18.58 -7.82 12.41
CA ALA A 59 -18.10 -8.75 13.43
C ALA A 59 -17.93 -8.06 14.80
N VAL A 60 -17.41 -6.83 14.81
CA VAL A 60 -17.27 -6.05 16.05
C VAL A 60 -18.64 -5.64 16.60
N TYR A 61 -19.58 -5.21 15.75
CA TYR A 61 -20.94 -4.88 16.20
C TYR A 61 -21.65 -6.08 16.82
N ASN A 62 -21.55 -7.26 16.20
CA ASN A 62 -22.12 -8.50 16.73
C ASN A 62 -21.48 -8.88 18.08
N MET A 63 -20.16 -8.73 18.22
CA MET A 63 -19.47 -9.00 19.50
C MET A 63 -19.99 -8.12 20.64
N ILE A 64 -20.35 -6.87 20.35
CA ILE A 64 -20.87 -5.94 21.36
C ILE A 64 -22.35 -6.22 21.66
N TYR A 65 -23.16 -6.53 20.65
CA TYR A 65 -24.60 -6.76 20.79
C TYR A 65 -24.97 -8.13 21.38
N SER A 66 -24.13 -9.15 21.21
CA SER A 66 -24.36 -10.50 21.77
C SER A 66 -23.88 -10.67 23.23
N LYS A 67 -23.74 -9.57 23.98
CA LYS A 67 -23.54 -9.55 25.44
C LYS A 67 -24.83 -9.11 26.13
#